data_AF-A0A934HEZ6-F1
#
_entry.id   AF-A0A934HEZ6-F1
#
_cell.length_a   1.000
_cell.length_b   1.000
_cell.length_c   1.000
_cell.angle_alpha   90.00
_cell.angle_beta   90.00
_cell.angle_gamma   90.00
#
_symmetry.space_group_name_H-M   'P 1'
#
loop_
_entity.id
_entity.type
_entity.pdbx_description
1 polymer ?
#
loop_
_entity_poly.entity_id
_entity_poly.type
_entity_poly.pdbx_seq_one_letter_code
_entity_poly.pdbx_strand_id
1 'polypeptide(L)'
;CLVVHRPHDLTHAQAVTQIYIHHYNWERPNQAITCNNQPPRLAFPDLPSLPALPDQVDPDHWLAAVHGRRYQRRITSNGTIKIDNRAYYVKRDFRGQSVTILVDAAAHELVVEYHKRPIKRLPIRGLYNEPLDFETYYEAIRKEARTQWQLMMHHYPRVTM
;
A
#
# COMPACT_ATOMS: atom_id res chain seq x y z
N CYS A 1 14.68 -19.17 -14.48
CA CYS A 1 15.40 -19.87 -13.40
C CYS A 1 14.43 -20.54 -12.41
N LEU A 2 13.61 -19.81 -11.67
CA LEU A 2 12.76 -20.36 -10.61
C LEU A 2 11.69 -21.36 -11.11
N VAL A 3 11.13 -21.15 -12.30
CA VAL A 3 10.17 -22.08 -12.92
C VAL A 3 10.82 -23.42 -13.32
N VAL A 4 12.12 -23.41 -13.64
CA VAL A 4 12.88 -24.59 -14.06
C VAL A 4 13.31 -25.40 -12.83
N HIS A 5 13.89 -24.74 -11.84
CA HIS A 5 14.45 -25.39 -10.65
C HIS A 5 13.41 -25.69 -9.56
N ARG A 6 12.25 -25.02 -9.60
CA ARG A 6 11.12 -25.22 -8.68
C ARG A 6 11.55 -25.37 -7.21
N PRO A 7 12.26 -24.39 -6.64
CA PRO A 7 12.71 -24.47 -5.26
C PRO A 7 11.51 -24.55 -4.31
N HIS A 8 11.65 -25.37 -3.27
CA HIS A 8 10.59 -25.74 -2.32
C HIS A 8 10.70 -24.99 -0.99
N ASP A 9 11.83 -24.32 -0.75
CA ASP A 9 12.09 -23.51 0.43
C ASP A 9 12.91 -22.26 0.08
N LEU A 10 13.02 -21.36 1.07
CA LEU A 10 13.72 -20.07 0.91
C LEU A 10 15.22 -20.26 0.61
N THR A 11 15.88 -21.18 1.31
CA THR A 11 17.32 -21.43 1.17
C THR A 11 17.65 -21.89 -0.24
N HIS A 12 16.89 -22.85 -0.77
CA HIS A 12 17.04 -23.34 -2.12
C HIS A 12 16.70 -22.26 -3.15
N ALA A 13 15.65 -21.45 -2.92
CA ALA A 13 15.32 -20.33 -3.80
C ALA A 13 16.44 -19.27 -3.85
N GLN A 14 17.05 -18.96 -2.71
CA GLN A 14 18.20 -18.07 -2.63
C GLN A 14 19.40 -18.64 -3.39
N ALA A 15 19.74 -19.90 -3.17
CA ALA A 15 20.86 -20.57 -3.86
C ALA A 15 20.66 -20.58 -5.39
N VAL A 16 19.47 -20.96 -5.86
CA VAL A 16 19.15 -20.92 -7.29
C VAL A 16 19.25 -19.49 -7.82
N THR A 17 18.66 -18.52 -7.12
CA THR A 17 18.68 -17.12 -7.59
C THR A 17 20.11 -16.59 -7.68
N GLN A 18 20.95 -16.89 -6.68
CA GLN A 18 22.35 -16.47 -6.63
C GLN A 18 23.13 -16.90 -7.87
N ILE A 19 22.92 -18.13 -8.36
CA ILE A 19 23.57 -18.65 -9.57
C ILE A 19 23.25 -17.78 -10.79
N TYR A 20 22.04 -17.23 -10.88
CA TYR A 20 21.60 -16.45 -12.03
C TYR A 20 21.88 -14.95 -11.90
N ILE A 21 22.27 -14.44 -10.73
CA ILE A 21 22.58 -13.01 -10.54
C ILE A 21 23.64 -12.55 -11.53
N HIS A 22 24.71 -13.33 -11.72
CA HIS A 22 25.77 -13.01 -12.67
C HIS A 22 25.22 -12.91 -14.09
N HIS A 23 24.50 -13.94 -14.53
CA HIS A 23 23.92 -14.02 -15.87
C HIS A 23 23.03 -12.81 -16.20
N TYR A 24 22.10 -12.45 -15.31
CA TYR A 24 21.18 -11.34 -15.57
C TYR A 24 21.83 -9.96 -15.52
N ASN A 25 22.93 -9.80 -14.76
CA ASN A 25 23.56 -8.51 -14.55
C ASN A 25 24.72 -8.23 -15.53
N TRP A 26 25.45 -9.26 -15.97
CA TRP A 26 26.69 -9.12 -16.73
C TRP A 26 26.64 -9.71 -18.14
N GLU A 27 25.84 -10.75 -18.36
CA GLU A 27 25.87 -11.49 -19.64
C GLU A 27 24.66 -11.18 -20.51
N ARG A 28 23.47 -11.11 -19.92
CA ARG A 28 22.21 -11.00 -20.65
C ARG A 28 21.93 -9.56 -21.07
N PRO A 29 21.76 -9.29 -22.39
CA PRO A 29 21.21 -8.03 -22.86
C PRO A 29 19.86 -7.69 -22.20
N ASN A 30 19.78 -6.51 -21.60
CA ASN A 30 18.53 -6.03 -21.00
C ASN A 30 17.72 -5.24 -22.04
N GLN A 31 16.44 -5.59 -22.17
CA GLN A 31 15.51 -5.01 -23.16
C GLN A 31 14.91 -3.68 -22.71
N ALA A 32 15.24 -3.18 -21.52
CA ALA A 32 14.85 -1.85 -21.10
C ALA A 32 15.54 -0.80 -22.00
N ILE A 33 14.78 0.23 -22.39
CA ILE A 33 15.26 1.36 -23.20
C ILE A 33 16.56 1.95 -22.61
N THR A 34 16.63 2.00 -21.28
CA THR A 34 17.75 2.56 -20.52
C THR A 34 19.05 1.75 -20.66
N CYS A 35 18.98 0.47 -21.00
CA CYS A 35 20.14 -0.41 -21.15
C CYS A 35 20.62 -0.54 -22.61
N ASN A 36 19.87 -0.03 -23.59
CA ASN A 36 20.20 -0.11 -25.03
C ASN A 36 20.65 -1.51 -25.51
N ASN A 37 19.95 -2.56 -25.07
CA ASN A 37 20.28 -3.96 -25.38
C ASN A 37 21.69 -4.38 -24.92
N GLN A 38 22.24 -3.73 -23.90
CA GLN A 38 23.44 -4.15 -23.19
C GLN A 38 23.07 -4.76 -21.82
N PRO A 39 23.94 -5.60 -21.24
CA PRO A 39 23.81 -6.02 -19.85
C PRO A 39 23.77 -4.83 -18.89
N PRO A 40 22.98 -4.90 -17.79
CA PRO A 40 22.81 -3.78 -16.86
C PRO A 40 24.12 -3.20 -16.32
N ARG A 41 25.11 -4.06 -16.01
CA ARG A 41 26.41 -3.62 -15.47
C ARG A 41 27.32 -2.95 -16.50
N LEU A 42 27.06 -3.15 -17.80
CA LEU A 42 27.77 -2.43 -18.86
C LEU A 42 27.08 -1.09 -19.17
N ALA A 43 25.74 -1.07 -19.18
CA ALA A 43 24.98 0.16 -19.39
C ALA A 43 25.09 1.15 -18.21
N PHE A 44 25.22 0.61 -16.99
CA PHE A 44 25.36 1.38 -15.75
C PHE A 44 26.60 0.89 -14.96
N PRO A 45 27.81 1.27 -15.40
CA PRO A 45 29.04 0.87 -14.72
C PRO A 45 29.13 1.52 -13.33
N ASP A 46 28.72 2.78 -13.24
CA ASP A 46 28.68 3.56 -12.01
C ASP A 46 27.23 3.67 -11.53
N LEU A 47 26.86 2.78 -10.61
CA LEU A 47 25.57 2.89 -9.94
C LEU A 47 25.65 3.96 -8.86
N PRO A 48 24.66 4.87 -8.77
CA PRO A 48 24.61 5.82 -7.67
C PRO A 48 24.51 5.05 -6.35
N SER A 49 25.19 5.55 -5.32
CA SER A 49 24.97 5.07 -3.96
C SER A 49 23.51 5.31 -3.60
N LEU A 50 22.81 4.26 -3.19
CA LEU A 50 21.45 4.39 -2.70
C LEU A 50 21.48 5.07 -1.33
N PRO A 51 20.51 5.96 -1.03
CA PRO A 51 20.39 6.50 0.31
C PRO A 51 20.18 5.36 1.30
N ALA A 52 20.72 5.53 2.51
CA ALA A 52 20.40 4.63 3.62
C ALA A 52 18.88 4.64 3.88
N LEU A 53 18.39 3.54 4.45
CA LEU A 53 17.03 3.51 4.97
C LEU A 53 16.89 4.57 6.07
N PRO A 54 15.72 5.21 6.19
CA PRO A 54 15.51 6.21 7.22
C PRO A 54 15.47 5.54 8.61
N ASP A 55 16.01 6.20 9.63
CA ASP A 55 15.93 5.71 11.01
C ASP A 55 14.49 5.75 11.56
N GLN A 56 13.70 6.69 11.06
CA GLN A 56 12.32 6.94 11.47
C GLN A 56 11.43 7.07 10.23
N VAL A 57 10.25 6.46 10.29
CA VAL A 57 9.22 6.52 9.26
C VAL A 57 7.98 7.14 9.89
N ASP A 58 7.41 8.15 9.25
CA ASP A 58 6.05 8.61 9.54
C ASP A 58 5.08 7.76 8.70
N PRO A 59 4.36 6.79 9.32
CA PRO A 59 3.45 5.92 8.58
C PRO A 59 2.24 6.65 8.02
N ASP A 60 1.88 7.80 8.60
CA ASP A 60 0.67 8.56 8.28
C ASP A 60 0.94 9.71 7.32
N HIS A 61 2.19 9.91 6.89
CA HIS A 61 2.60 10.97 5.96
C HIS A 61 1.80 10.98 4.64
N TRP A 62 1.26 9.82 4.24
CA TRP A 62 0.36 9.73 3.07
C TRP A 62 -0.88 10.64 3.18
N LEU A 63 -1.30 11.00 4.40
CA LEU A 63 -2.40 11.93 4.64
C LEU A 63 -2.16 13.30 3.99
N ALA A 64 -0.92 13.77 3.95
CA ALA A 64 -0.57 15.04 3.32
C ALA A 64 -0.95 15.06 1.83
N ALA A 65 -0.76 13.94 1.12
CA ALA A 65 -1.08 13.83 -0.31
C ALA A 65 -2.59 13.77 -0.60
N VAL A 66 -3.40 13.50 0.43
CA VAL A 66 -4.87 13.40 0.32
C VAL A 66 -5.62 14.47 1.09
N HIS A 67 -4.92 15.38 1.77
CA HIS A 67 -5.55 16.51 2.46
C HIS A 67 -6.45 17.29 1.50
N GLY A 68 -7.66 17.65 1.95
CA GLY A 68 -8.63 18.38 1.14
C GLY A 68 -9.35 17.55 0.07
N ARG A 69 -8.93 16.30 -0.18
CA ARG A 69 -9.63 15.42 -1.13
C ARG A 69 -11.04 15.11 -0.63
N ARG A 70 -11.96 15.01 -1.59
CA ARG A 70 -13.38 14.77 -1.37
C ARG A 70 -13.80 13.48 -2.04
N TYR A 71 -14.50 12.61 -1.30
CA TYR A 71 -14.99 11.33 -1.78
C TYR A 71 -16.49 11.20 -1.54
N GLN A 72 -17.25 10.85 -2.57
CA GLN A 72 -18.67 10.59 -2.40
C GLN A 72 -18.89 9.16 -1.87
N ARG A 73 -19.73 9.02 -0.85
CA ARG A 73 -20.15 7.73 -0.30
C ARG A 73 -21.64 7.73 -0.01
N ARG A 74 -22.30 6.60 -0.25
CA ARG A 74 -23.71 6.40 0.11
C ARG A 74 -23.79 5.82 1.52
N ILE A 75 -24.67 6.38 2.34
CA ILE A 75 -24.93 5.87 3.69
C ILE A 75 -25.79 4.62 3.60
N THR A 76 -25.36 3.56 4.28
CA THR A 76 -26.05 2.26 4.32
C THR A 76 -27.35 2.33 5.12
N SER A 77 -28.11 1.23 5.13
CA SER A 77 -29.32 1.12 5.95
C SER A 77 -29.11 1.34 7.44
N ASN A 78 -27.91 1.05 7.93
CA ASN A 78 -27.58 1.13 9.35
C ASN A 78 -26.95 2.49 9.71
N GLY A 79 -26.97 3.47 8.80
CA GLY A 79 -26.42 4.80 9.06
C GLY A 79 -24.89 4.87 8.99
N THR A 80 -24.25 3.89 8.35
CA THR A 80 -22.78 3.81 8.24
C THR A 80 -22.30 4.13 6.83
N ILE A 81 -21.04 4.51 6.71
CA ILE A 81 -20.27 4.52 5.46
C ILE A 81 -19.09 3.57 5.59
N LYS A 82 -18.66 2.98 4.48
CA LYS A 82 -17.43 2.18 4.42
C LYS A 82 -16.35 2.98 3.69
N ILE A 83 -15.20 3.14 4.34
CA ILE A 83 -13.99 3.74 3.78
C ILE A 83 -12.89 2.70 3.95
N ASP A 84 -12.36 2.23 2.82
CA ASP A 84 -11.52 1.04 2.76
C ASP A 84 -12.17 -0.13 3.54
N ASN A 85 -11.46 -0.79 4.45
CA ASN A 85 -11.99 -1.89 5.26
C ASN A 85 -12.67 -1.44 6.56
N ARG A 86 -12.85 -0.14 6.78
CA ARG A 86 -13.38 0.40 8.04
C ARG A 86 -14.78 0.99 7.86
N ALA A 87 -15.68 0.59 8.76
CA ALA A 87 -17.04 1.12 8.83
C ALA A 87 -17.13 2.28 9.84
N TYR A 88 -17.70 3.39 9.39
CA TYR A 88 -17.87 4.61 10.16
C TYR A 88 -19.35 4.88 10.34
N TYR A 89 -19.81 4.97 11.58
CA TYR A 89 -21.18 5.38 11.85
C TYR A 89 -21.33 6.89 11.66
N VAL A 90 -22.22 7.30 10.76
CA VAL A 90 -22.59 8.69 10.53
C VAL A 90 -23.81 8.99 11.37
N LYS A 91 -25.01 8.73 10.83
CA LYS A 91 -26.34 8.87 11.45
C LYS A 91 -27.35 8.10 10.59
N ARG A 92 -28.39 7.54 11.22
CA ARG A 92 -29.43 6.76 10.51
C ARG A 92 -30.37 7.62 9.66
N ASP A 93 -30.57 8.89 10.04
CA ASP A 93 -31.46 9.83 9.34
C ASP A 93 -31.05 10.11 7.89
N PHE A 94 -29.76 9.94 7.59
CA PHE A 94 -29.21 10.08 6.25
C PHE A 94 -29.13 8.75 5.49
N ARG A 95 -29.84 7.70 5.94
CA ARG A 95 -29.89 6.39 5.26
C ARG A 95 -30.20 6.55 3.77
N GLY A 96 -29.39 5.91 2.93
CA GLY A 96 -29.55 5.94 1.48
C GLY A 96 -29.16 7.28 0.82
N GLN A 97 -28.78 8.29 1.60
CA GLN A 97 -28.29 9.55 1.07
C GLN A 97 -26.81 9.44 0.69
N SER A 98 -26.43 10.20 -0.34
CA SER A 98 -25.03 10.39 -0.69
C SER A 98 -24.45 11.56 0.11
N VAL A 99 -23.31 11.33 0.75
CA VAL A 99 -22.54 12.33 1.48
C VAL A 99 -21.17 12.50 0.86
N THR A 100 -20.56 13.64 1.13
CA THR A 100 -19.17 13.94 0.76
C THR A 100 -18.29 13.74 1.99
N ILE A 101 -17.20 12.99 1.82
CA ILE A 101 -16.17 12.80 2.84
C ILE A 101 -14.99 13.67 2.46
N LEU A 102 -14.72 14.69 3.25
CA LEU A 102 -13.53 15.52 3.15
C LEU A 102 -12.46 14.96 4.09
N VAL A 103 -11.24 14.82 3.61
CA VAL A 103 -10.09 14.42 4.44
C VAL A 103 -9.44 15.66 5.04
N ASP A 104 -9.47 15.76 6.37
CA ASP A 104 -8.77 16.77 7.15
C ASP A 104 -7.52 16.15 7.77
N ALA A 105 -6.45 16.14 6.97
CA ALA A 105 -5.15 15.60 7.39
C ALA A 105 -4.53 16.34 8.59
N ALA A 106 -4.82 17.62 8.83
CA ALA A 106 -4.24 18.33 9.97
C ALA A 106 -4.88 17.87 11.29
N ALA A 107 -6.18 17.56 11.26
CA ALA A 107 -6.92 17.08 12.41
C ALA A 107 -6.93 15.54 12.56
N HIS A 108 -6.35 14.80 11.60
CA HIS A 108 -6.50 13.34 11.50
C HIS A 108 -7.97 12.90 11.43
N GLU A 109 -8.81 13.66 10.72
CA GLU A 109 -10.26 13.49 10.71
C GLU A 109 -10.85 13.36 9.30
N LEU A 110 -11.99 12.68 9.26
CA LEU A 110 -12.93 12.67 8.15
C LEU A 110 -14.09 13.61 8.47
N VAL A 111 -14.27 14.63 7.65
CA VAL A 111 -15.41 15.53 7.74
C VAL A 111 -16.50 15.02 6.80
N VAL A 112 -17.61 14.58 7.36
CA VAL A 112 -18.79 14.13 6.62
C VAL A 112 -19.66 15.34 6.34
N GLU A 113 -19.84 15.66 5.07
CA GLU A 113 -20.65 16.77 4.58
C GLU A 113 -21.92 16.25 3.88
N TYR A 114 -23.05 16.89 4.15
CA TYR A 114 -24.29 16.72 3.38
C TYR A 114 -24.71 18.09 2.84
N HIS A 115 -24.91 18.20 1.52
CA HIS A 115 -25.15 19.48 0.84
C HIS A 115 -24.14 20.58 1.24
N LYS A 116 -22.85 20.25 1.22
CA LYS A 116 -21.73 21.14 1.59
C LYS A 116 -21.75 21.66 3.03
N ARG A 117 -22.55 21.05 3.91
CA ARG A 117 -22.57 21.36 5.35
C ARG A 117 -22.00 20.19 6.15
N PRO A 118 -21.02 20.41 7.03
CA PRO A 118 -20.50 19.35 7.88
C PRO A 118 -21.59 18.85 8.83
N ILE A 119 -21.88 17.56 8.78
CA ILE A 119 -22.86 16.89 9.65
C ILE A 119 -22.19 16.05 10.75
N LYS A 120 -20.92 15.68 10.55
CA LYS A 120 -20.12 14.91 11.51
C LYS A 120 -18.63 15.01 11.22
N ARG A 121 -17.81 14.99 12.26
CA ARG A 121 -16.35 14.79 12.19
C ARG A 121 -16.02 13.47 12.86
N LEU A 122 -15.13 12.69 12.25
CA LEU A 122 -14.80 11.32 12.68
C LEU A 122 -13.29 11.14 12.61
N PRO A 123 -12.62 10.62 13.66
CA PRO A 123 -11.19 10.35 13.58
C PRO A 123 -10.94 9.29 12.51
N ILE A 124 -9.87 9.46 11.72
CA ILE A 124 -9.41 8.44 10.78
C ILE A 124 -8.87 7.27 11.61
N ARG A 125 -9.50 6.11 11.45
CA ARG A 125 -9.12 4.91 12.21
C ARG A 125 -7.97 4.21 11.52
N GLY A 126 -7.02 3.71 12.32
CA GLY A 126 -5.89 2.93 11.83
C GLY A 126 -4.64 3.74 11.53
N LEU A 127 -4.64 5.03 11.91
CA LEU A 127 -3.43 5.83 11.93
C LEU A 127 -2.52 5.38 13.07
N TYR A 128 -1.21 5.51 12.85
CA TYR A 128 -0.18 5.24 13.85
C TYR A 128 -0.01 6.42 14.81
N ASN A 129 -0.26 7.64 14.33
CA ASN A 129 -0.22 8.94 15.01
C ASN A 129 1.15 9.36 15.56
N GLU A 130 2.20 8.59 15.30
CA GLU A 130 3.57 8.90 15.67
C GLU A 130 4.56 8.32 14.66
N PRO A 131 5.74 8.95 14.50
CA PRO A 131 6.86 8.33 13.82
C PRO A 131 7.28 7.03 14.51
N LEU A 132 7.62 6.03 13.71
CA LEU A 132 8.13 4.75 14.17
C LEU A 132 9.56 4.57 13.72
N ASP A 133 10.35 3.82 14.49
CA ASP A 133 11.60 3.29 13.95
C ASP A 133 11.33 2.35 12.76
N PHE A 134 12.31 2.27 11.86
CA PHE A 134 12.16 1.51 10.62
C PHE A 134 11.77 0.04 10.85
N GLU A 135 12.37 -0.63 11.85
CA GLU A 135 12.13 -2.05 12.09
C GLU A 135 10.70 -2.29 12.60
N THR A 136 10.23 -1.45 13.53
CA THR A 136 8.85 -1.48 14.01
C THR A 136 7.86 -1.21 12.87
N TYR A 137 8.13 -0.21 12.03
CA TYR A 137 7.31 0.06 10.85
C TYR A 137 7.29 -1.13 9.88
N TYR A 138 8.45 -1.73 9.58
CA TYR A 138 8.57 -2.86 8.68
C TYR A 138 7.74 -4.06 9.15
N GLU A 139 7.84 -4.41 10.44
CA GLU A 139 7.05 -5.51 10.99
C GLU A 139 5.54 -5.20 11.03
N ALA A 140 5.16 -3.94 11.25
CA ALA A 140 3.77 -3.51 11.20
C ALA A 140 3.19 -3.64 9.78
N ILE A 141 3.85 -3.06 8.77
CA ILE A 141 3.36 -3.10 7.38
C ILE A 141 3.34 -4.52 6.82
N ARG A 142 4.29 -5.37 7.23
CA ARG A 142 4.32 -6.79 6.85
C ARG A 142 3.10 -7.54 7.39
N LYS A 143 2.71 -7.29 8.65
CA LYS A 143 1.49 -7.89 9.25
C LYS A 143 0.24 -7.39 8.52
N GLU A 144 0.14 -6.10 8.28
CA GLU A 144 -0.99 -5.51 7.55
C GLU A 144 -1.13 -6.09 6.13
N ALA A 145 -0.04 -6.17 5.38
CA ALA A 145 -0.02 -6.74 4.03
C ALA A 145 -0.51 -8.20 4.03
N ARG A 146 -0.10 -8.99 5.04
CA ARG A 146 -0.56 -10.38 5.19
C ARG A 146 -2.06 -10.45 5.50
N THR A 147 -2.56 -9.61 6.41
CA THR A 147 -4.00 -9.54 6.71
C THR A 147 -4.81 -9.13 5.47
N GLN A 148 -4.35 -8.13 4.72
CA GLN A 148 -5.00 -7.69 3.48
C GLN A 148 -5.00 -8.80 2.42
N TRP A 149 -3.88 -9.50 2.25
CA TRP A 149 -3.79 -10.66 1.36
C TRP A 149 -4.79 -11.75 1.75
N GLN A 150 -4.88 -12.07 3.04
CA GLN A 150 -5.84 -13.05 3.54
C GLN A 150 -7.28 -12.60 3.23
N LEU A 151 -7.65 -11.36 3.54
CA LEU A 151 -8.99 -10.82 3.24
C LEU A 151 -9.30 -10.89 1.74
N MET A 152 -8.33 -10.55 0.88
CA MET A 152 -8.47 -10.64 -0.57
C MET A 152 -8.73 -12.09 -1.01
N MET A 153 -7.99 -13.07 -0.48
CA MET A 153 -8.19 -14.49 -0.81
C MET A 153 -9.55 -15.02 -0.35
N HIS A 154 -10.12 -14.48 0.74
CA HIS A 154 -11.47 -14.86 1.20
C HIS A 154 -12.56 -14.24 0.32
N HIS A 155 -12.37 -13.02 -0.19
CA HIS A 155 -13.34 -12.34 -1.05
C HIS A 155 -13.27 -12.77 -2.52
N TYR A 156 -12.10 -13.25 -2.97
CA TYR A 156 -11.88 -13.77 -4.31
C TYR A 156 -11.35 -15.21 -4.22
N PRO A 157 -12.22 -16.20 -3.95
CA PRO A 157 -11.80 -17.60 -4.02
C PRO A 157 -11.23 -17.85 -5.41
N ARG A 158 -10.05 -18.49 -5.46
CA ARG A 158 -9.31 -18.79 -6.69
C ARG A 158 -10.28 -19.24 -7.79
N VAL A 159 -10.31 -18.51 -8.91
CA VAL A 159 -10.73 -19.11 -10.18
C VAL A 159 -9.67 -20.16 -10.49
N THR A 160 -9.97 -21.42 -10.17
CA THR A 160 -9.20 -22.57 -10.63
C THR A 160 -9.23 -22.55 -12.15
N MET A 161 -8.10 -22.25 -12.78
CA MET A 161 -7.78 -22.65 -14.16
C MET A 161 -7.30 -24.09 -14.15
#